data_AF-A0A641MHC9-F1
#
_entry.id   AF-A0A641MHC9-F1
#
_cell.length_a   1.000
_cell.length_b   1.000
_cell.length_c   1.000
_cell.angle_alpha   90.00
_cell.angle_beta   90.00
_cell.angle_gamma   90.00
#
_symmetry.space_group_name_H-M   'P 1'
#
loop_
_entity.id
_entity.type
_entity.pdbx_description
1 polymer ?
#
loop_
_entity_poly.entity_id
_entity_poly.type
_entity_poly.pdbx_seq_one_letter_code
_entity_poly.pdbx_strand_id
1 'polypeptide(L)'
;MRTFFVFLSVGLLGFLFSVDICAADRVYNVSDFGLKANVKKDASPVLRKVLDRIRKDYREGDKIVLQFPVGQYHFYEKNATIREYYISNHDQTNPKKVGIAIEEMRDFTLDGQGSEFIFHGRMLPISLLRSENCVLKNFSIDFENPHITQIQIIDNSPENGTTYEVAPWVDYRVSKDSVFETLGDGWMLRPSSGIAFEAKSRHIVYNTSDLHYPNKEVVQVAPRRLNIKSWKDTRLVPGTVIALRTYFRPAPGIFLSHDTDTRLLNVKVHYAEGMGLLAQLCENITLDGFSVCLKGNDDPRYFTTQADATHFSGCKGKIISRNGLYEGMMDDAINVHGTYLKVVKRVDDRTLIGRYMHDQAWGFEWGRTGDEVQFIRSSTMELIGEQNSITDIRPYDKEDIQGAREFSITFRDPVDPAINEENGFGIENLTWTPEVVFADNVVRNNRARGALFSTPRKTVAENNLFDHTSGTAILLCGDCNGWYETGACRNVIIHK
;
A
#
# COMPACT_ATOMS: atom_id res chain seq x y z
N MET A 1 81.10 -34.07 -20.43
CA MET A 1 80.70 -34.33 -19.02
C MET A 1 79.25 -33.90 -18.87
N ARG A 2 78.35 -34.85 -18.63
CA ARG A 2 76.92 -34.64 -18.37
C ARG A 2 76.74 -34.30 -16.90
N THR A 3 76.03 -33.22 -16.59
CA THR A 3 75.60 -32.90 -15.23
C THR A 3 74.09 -33.09 -15.17
N PHE A 4 73.65 -34.10 -14.42
CA PHE A 4 72.26 -34.36 -14.08
C PHE A 4 71.85 -33.44 -12.92
N PHE A 5 70.74 -32.71 -13.06
CA PHE A 5 69.99 -32.19 -11.92
C PHE A 5 68.64 -32.89 -11.88
N VAL A 6 68.43 -33.66 -10.80
CA VAL A 6 67.17 -34.30 -10.44
C VAL A 6 66.38 -33.27 -9.63
N PHE A 7 65.24 -32.82 -10.14
CA PHE A 7 64.25 -32.11 -9.33
C PHE A 7 63.15 -33.09 -8.92
N LEU A 8 63.01 -33.26 -7.61
CA LEU A 8 62.02 -34.10 -6.95
C LEU A 8 60.67 -33.37 -6.95
N SER A 9 59.71 -33.86 -7.72
CA SER A 9 58.32 -33.37 -7.73
C SER A 9 57.54 -34.00 -6.58
N VAL A 10 57.25 -33.22 -5.53
CA VAL A 10 56.28 -33.59 -4.48
C VAL A 10 54.91 -33.08 -4.92
N GLY A 11 54.05 -33.99 -5.37
CA GLY A 11 52.65 -33.70 -5.66
C GLY A 11 51.85 -33.56 -4.37
N LEU A 12 51.35 -32.36 -4.09
CA LEU A 12 50.37 -32.11 -3.05
C LEU A 12 48.98 -32.36 -3.64
N LEU A 13 48.39 -33.54 -3.38
CA LEU A 13 47.00 -33.83 -3.71
C LEU A 13 46.11 -33.07 -2.70
N GLY A 14 45.62 -31.89 -3.11
CA GLY A 14 44.54 -31.21 -2.40
C GLY A 14 43.23 -31.94 -2.64
N PHE A 15 42.73 -32.67 -1.65
CA PHE A 15 41.33 -33.11 -1.61
C PHE A 15 40.46 -31.85 -1.45
N LEU A 16 39.96 -31.32 -2.56
CA LEU A 16 38.81 -30.44 -2.57
C LEU A 16 37.59 -31.29 -2.21
N PHE A 17 37.20 -31.28 -0.94
CA PHE A 17 35.84 -31.64 -0.57
C PHE A 17 34.94 -30.55 -1.15
N SER A 18 34.39 -30.78 -2.34
CA SER A 18 33.17 -30.12 -2.78
C SER A 18 32.10 -30.50 -1.76
N VAL A 19 31.85 -29.62 -0.80
CA VAL A 19 30.63 -29.71 0.00
C VAL A 19 29.52 -29.39 -0.99
N ASP A 20 28.81 -30.41 -1.46
CA ASP A 20 27.56 -30.21 -2.17
C ASP A 20 26.67 -29.34 -1.28
N ILE A 21 26.51 -28.07 -1.66
CA ILE A 21 25.49 -27.19 -1.09
C ILE A 21 24.17 -27.71 -1.68
N CYS A 22 23.63 -28.77 -1.10
CA CYS A 22 22.32 -29.25 -1.45
C CYS A 22 21.30 -28.20 -1.01
N ALA A 23 20.73 -27.49 -1.99
CA ALA A 23 19.52 -26.70 -1.84
C ALA A 23 18.47 -27.54 -1.08
N ALA A 24 18.01 -27.04 0.07
CA ALA A 24 17.03 -27.73 0.89
C ALA A 24 15.69 -26.98 0.89
N ASP A 25 14.59 -27.73 0.76
CA ASP A 25 13.25 -27.23 1.05
C ASP A 25 13.07 -27.23 2.58
N ARG A 26 13.04 -26.05 3.20
CA ARG A 26 12.92 -25.89 4.66
C ARG A 26 11.55 -25.35 5.03
N VAL A 27 10.81 -26.11 5.82
CA VAL A 27 9.51 -25.69 6.36
C VAL A 27 9.65 -25.32 7.83
N TYR A 28 9.26 -24.10 8.16
CA TYR A 28 9.17 -23.56 9.52
C TYR A 28 7.70 -23.45 9.89
N ASN A 29 7.17 -24.45 10.57
CA ASN A 29 5.81 -24.40 11.10
C ASN A 29 5.80 -23.59 12.41
N VAL A 30 5.03 -22.51 12.46
CA VAL A 30 5.01 -21.61 13.63
C VAL A 30 4.59 -22.30 14.93
N SER A 31 3.85 -23.41 14.85
CA SER A 31 3.46 -24.21 16.02
C SER A 31 4.64 -24.92 16.68
N ASP A 32 5.68 -25.28 15.92
CA ASP A 32 6.91 -25.88 16.46
C ASP A 32 7.70 -24.88 17.33
N PHE A 33 7.41 -23.58 17.15
CA PHE A 33 7.97 -22.48 17.94
C PHE A 33 7.03 -22.02 19.07
N GLY A 34 5.96 -22.78 19.32
CA GLY A 34 4.99 -22.52 20.39
C GLY A 34 3.91 -21.50 20.04
N LEU A 35 3.79 -21.09 18.77
CA LEU A 35 2.68 -20.23 18.33
C LEU A 35 1.41 -21.07 18.14
N LYS A 36 0.44 -20.86 19.02
CA LYS A 36 -0.87 -21.54 18.99
C LYS A 36 -1.89 -20.66 18.27
N ALA A 37 -2.66 -21.26 17.37
CA ALA A 37 -3.82 -20.61 16.77
C ALA A 37 -4.99 -20.49 17.76
N ASN A 38 -5.95 -19.62 17.47
CA ASN A 38 -7.22 -19.44 18.19
C ASN A 38 -7.06 -19.05 19.66
N VAL A 39 -5.96 -18.37 20.01
CA VAL A 39 -5.75 -17.78 21.33
C VAL A 39 -5.42 -16.30 21.15
N LYS A 40 -6.03 -15.43 21.96
CA LYS A 40 -5.77 -13.98 21.99
C LYS A 40 -4.43 -13.66 22.66
N LYS A 41 -3.34 -14.25 22.17
CA LYS A 41 -1.97 -14.02 22.60
C LYS A 41 -1.17 -13.44 21.46
N ASP A 42 -0.35 -12.45 21.78
CA ASP A 42 0.50 -11.75 20.80
C ASP A 42 1.50 -12.70 20.12
N ALA A 43 1.37 -12.80 18.80
CA ALA A 43 2.20 -13.61 17.92
C ALA A 43 3.54 -12.95 17.59
N SER A 44 3.63 -11.62 17.69
CA SER A 44 4.79 -10.83 17.25
C SER A 44 6.13 -11.29 17.85
N PRO A 45 6.23 -11.60 19.17
CA PRO A 45 7.48 -12.05 19.77
C PRO A 45 7.95 -13.42 19.25
N VAL A 46 7.02 -14.34 18.96
CA VAL A 46 7.37 -15.66 18.44
C VAL A 46 7.81 -15.54 17.00
N LEU A 47 7.07 -14.82 16.16
CA LEU A 47 7.44 -14.65 14.75
C LEU A 47 8.80 -13.98 14.57
N ARG A 48 9.13 -12.98 15.39
CA ARG A 48 10.48 -12.38 15.36
C ARG A 48 11.57 -13.44 15.54
N LYS A 49 11.41 -14.34 16.51
CA LYS A 49 12.35 -15.44 16.75
C LYS A 49 12.41 -16.43 15.59
N VAL A 50 11.26 -16.74 14.97
CA VAL A 50 11.20 -17.64 13.81
C VAL A 50 11.92 -17.02 12.61
N LEU A 51 11.67 -15.75 12.30
CA LEU A 51 12.32 -15.04 11.21
C LEU A 51 13.83 -14.90 11.45
N ASP A 52 14.25 -14.61 12.68
CA ASP A 52 15.68 -14.58 13.05
C ASP A 52 16.33 -15.97 12.90
N ARG A 53 15.58 -17.04 13.17
CA ARG A 53 16.06 -18.41 12.96
C ARG A 53 16.20 -18.74 11.48
N ILE A 54 15.19 -18.40 10.67
CA ILE A 54 15.22 -18.56 9.22
C ILE A 54 16.46 -17.89 8.62
N ARG A 55 16.74 -16.63 8.98
CA ARG A 55 17.91 -15.90 8.48
C ARG A 55 19.24 -16.57 8.83
N LYS A 56 19.34 -17.19 10.02
CA LYS A 56 20.56 -17.90 10.46
C LYS A 56 20.74 -19.23 9.74
N ASP A 57 19.64 -19.92 9.48
CA ASP A 57 19.62 -21.24 8.87
C ASP A 57 19.76 -21.20 7.35
N TYR A 58 19.36 -20.09 6.71
CA TYR A 58 19.36 -19.92 5.26
C TYR A 58 20.74 -20.20 4.64
N ARG A 59 20.73 -20.98 3.57
CA ARG A 59 21.87 -21.19 2.67
C ARG A 59 21.44 -20.86 1.25
N GLU A 60 22.38 -20.40 0.44
CA GLU A 60 22.11 -20.10 -0.97
C GLU A 60 21.49 -21.31 -1.68
N GLY A 61 20.36 -21.07 -2.36
CA GLY A 61 19.56 -22.10 -3.03
C GLY A 61 18.47 -22.75 -2.16
N ASP A 62 18.43 -22.49 -0.85
CA ASP A 62 17.34 -22.98 0.01
C ASP A 62 16.00 -22.35 -0.38
N LYS A 63 14.94 -23.16 -0.35
CA LYS A 63 13.56 -22.66 -0.44
C LYS A 63 12.94 -22.68 0.93
N ILE A 64 12.49 -21.52 1.40
CA ILE A 64 11.97 -21.36 2.76
C ILE A 64 10.45 -21.26 2.73
N VAL A 65 9.77 -22.04 3.58
CA VAL A 65 8.33 -21.93 3.81
C VAL A 65 8.07 -21.64 5.28
N LEU A 66 7.57 -20.44 5.59
CA LEU A 66 6.98 -20.12 6.89
C LEU A 66 5.50 -20.48 6.87
N GLN A 67 5.11 -21.49 7.64
CA GLN A 67 3.77 -22.07 7.61
C GLN A 67 2.99 -21.72 8.87
N PHE A 68 1.78 -21.19 8.69
CA PHE A 68 0.78 -20.99 9.74
C PHE A 68 -0.33 -22.03 9.58
N PRO A 69 -0.41 -23.04 10.46
CA PRO A 69 -1.57 -23.93 10.50
C PRO A 69 -2.87 -23.15 10.66
N VAL A 70 -3.93 -23.61 10.01
CA VAL A 70 -5.23 -22.93 9.98
C VAL A 70 -5.70 -22.48 11.37
N GLY A 71 -6.01 -21.19 11.48
CA GLY A 71 -6.71 -20.61 12.60
C GLY A 71 -6.42 -19.11 12.75
N GLN A 72 -6.81 -18.55 13.87
CA GLN A 72 -6.69 -17.12 14.13
C GLN A 72 -5.41 -16.81 14.91
N TYR A 73 -4.63 -15.83 14.45
CA TYR A 73 -3.40 -15.35 15.10
C TYR A 73 -3.50 -13.85 15.35
N HIS A 74 -3.18 -13.42 16.57
CA HIS A 74 -3.34 -12.02 16.98
C HIS A 74 -2.00 -11.29 17.13
N PHE A 75 -1.95 -10.05 16.67
CA PHE A 75 -0.78 -9.18 16.73
C PHE A 75 -1.13 -7.88 17.44
N TYR A 76 -0.29 -7.45 18.38
CA TYR A 76 -0.52 -6.27 19.20
C TYR A 76 0.65 -5.30 19.12
N GLU A 77 0.36 -4.00 19.27
CA GLU A 77 1.34 -2.94 19.22
C GLU A 77 2.51 -3.11 20.20
N LYS A 78 2.21 -3.56 21.43
CA LYS A 78 3.14 -3.55 22.57
C LYS A 78 4.46 -4.26 22.29
N ASN A 79 4.44 -5.39 21.58
CA ASN A 79 5.64 -6.15 21.24
C ASN A 79 5.87 -6.24 19.72
N ALA A 80 5.26 -5.32 18.96
CA ALA A 80 5.45 -5.23 17.54
C ALA A 80 6.93 -4.97 17.20
N THR A 81 7.30 -5.34 15.99
CA THR A 81 8.60 -4.93 15.44
C THR A 81 8.52 -3.45 15.09
N ILE A 82 9.51 -2.66 15.48
CA ILE A 82 9.55 -1.22 15.19
C ILE A 82 10.47 -0.99 14.01
N ARG A 83 9.98 -0.23 13.02
CA ARG A 83 10.68 0.06 11.77
C ARG A 83 10.45 1.49 11.34
N GLU A 84 11.46 2.13 10.80
CA GLU A 84 11.29 3.39 10.11
C GLU A 84 11.06 3.09 8.63
N TYR A 85 9.83 3.32 8.16
CA TYR A 85 9.45 3.10 6.76
C TYR A 85 8.79 4.36 6.23
N TYR A 86 9.34 4.86 5.13
CA TYR A 86 8.69 5.86 4.30
C TYR A 86 7.89 5.14 3.22
N ILE A 87 6.58 5.36 3.27
CA ILE A 87 5.58 4.56 2.57
C ILE A 87 4.85 5.50 1.62
N SER A 88 4.99 5.30 0.31
CA SER A 88 4.34 6.17 -0.67
C SER A 88 2.81 6.23 -0.49
N ASN A 89 2.23 7.39 -0.76
CA ASN A 89 0.81 7.71 -0.64
C ASN A 89 0.19 7.41 0.75
N HIS A 90 1.03 7.35 1.80
CA HIS A 90 0.65 7.20 3.20
C HIS A 90 1.25 8.29 4.08
N ASP A 91 0.72 8.42 5.30
CA ASP A 91 1.26 9.35 6.29
C ASP A 91 2.68 8.93 6.67
N GLN A 92 3.63 9.87 6.61
CA GLN A 92 5.04 9.61 6.95
C GLN A 92 5.30 9.61 8.47
N THR A 93 4.31 9.17 9.25
CA THR A 93 4.43 8.97 10.69
C THR A 93 5.37 7.82 10.98
N ASN A 94 6.52 8.11 11.58
CA ASN A 94 7.52 7.11 11.95
C ASN A 94 7.79 7.13 13.46
N PRO A 95 8.19 6.00 14.06
CA PRO A 95 8.35 4.69 13.43
C PRO A 95 7.01 3.92 13.27
N LYS A 96 6.98 2.97 12.33
CA LYS A 96 5.89 2.01 12.12
C LYS A 96 5.99 0.83 13.10
N LYS A 97 4.83 0.39 13.60
CA LYS A 97 4.66 -0.86 14.36
C LYS A 97 4.24 -1.96 13.41
N VAL A 98 5.09 -2.96 13.23
CA VAL A 98 4.93 -4.01 12.20
C VAL A 98 4.64 -5.34 12.86
N GLY A 99 3.57 -6.01 12.42
CA GLY A 99 3.21 -7.33 12.92
C GLY A 99 4.14 -8.43 12.40
N ILE A 100 4.29 -8.51 11.07
CA ILE A 100 5.17 -9.46 10.39
C ILE A 100 6.14 -8.69 9.49
N ALA A 101 7.38 -8.50 9.96
CA ALA A 101 8.43 -7.77 9.23
C ALA A 101 9.38 -8.75 8.52
N ILE A 102 9.19 -8.92 7.22
CA ILE A 102 9.99 -9.81 6.35
C ILE A 102 10.92 -8.94 5.51
N GLU A 103 12.22 -9.19 5.61
CA GLU A 103 13.24 -8.34 5.03
C GLU A 103 14.40 -9.23 4.57
N GLU A 104 14.94 -8.94 3.38
CA GLU A 104 16.15 -9.56 2.82
C GLU A 104 16.03 -11.08 2.66
N MET A 105 14.89 -11.52 2.09
CA MET A 105 14.62 -12.94 1.83
C MET A 105 14.75 -13.27 0.34
N ARG A 106 15.17 -14.49 0.04
CA ARG A 106 15.18 -15.07 -1.31
C ARG A 106 14.47 -16.42 -1.27
N ASP A 107 13.71 -16.75 -2.31
CA ASP A 107 13.01 -18.05 -2.44
C ASP A 107 12.14 -18.39 -1.21
N PHE A 108 11.40 -17.39 -0.72
CA PHE A 108 10.64 -17.47 0.52
C PHE A 108 9.13 -17.51 0.29
N THR A 109 8.42 -18.34 1.05
CA THR A 109 6.96 -18.43 1.05
C THR A 109 6.40 -18.25 2.46
N LEU A 110 5.48 -17.31 2.66
CA LEU A 110 4.56 -17.30 3.80
C LEU A 110 3.27 -17.99 3.36
N ASP A 111 2.99 -19.16 3.94
CA ASP A 111 1.77 -19.93 3.70
C ASP A 111 0.87 -19.92 4.92
N GLY A 112 -0.25 -19.20 4.82
CA GLY A 112 -1.23 -19.09 5.88
C GLY A 112 -2.16 -20.28 6.02
N GLN A 113 -2.21 -21.20 5.05
CA GLN A 113 -3.12 -22.37 5.05
C GLN A 113 -4.60 -22.06 5.36
N GLY A 114 -5.08 -20.86 5.02
CA GLY A 114 -6.43 -20.38 5.31
C GLY A 114 -6.58 -19.64 6.65
N SER A 115 -5.47 -19.30 7.31
CA SER A 115 -5.46 -18.60 8.60
C SER A 115 -5.92 -17.15 8.51
N GLU A 116 -6.40 -16.64 9.64
CA GLU A 116 -6.74 -15.23 9.83
C GLU A 116 -5.69 -14.54 10.70
N PHE A 117 -5.16 -13.42 10.22
CA PHE A 117 -4.26 -12.57 10.99
C PHE A 117 -5.03 -11.33 11.46
N ILE A 118 -5.20 -11.22 12.78
CA ILE A 118 -5.98 -10.18 13.43
C ILE A 118 -5.05 -9.19 14.13
N PHE A 119 -5.11 -7.93 13.73
CA PHE A 119 -4.26 -6.87 14.25
C PHE A 119 -5.05 -5.99 15.23
N HIS A 120 -4.36 -5.49 16.25
CA HIS A 120 -4.92 -4.66 17.31
C HIS A 120 -4.20 -3.32 17.37
N GLY A 121 -4.96 -2.24 17.56
CA GLY A 121 -4.46 -0.88 17.49
C GLY A 121 -4.11 -0.45 16.06
N ARG A 122 -3.10 0.40 15.90
CA ARG A 122 -2.61 0.93 14.63
C ARG A 122 -1.27 0.29 14.26
N MET A 123 -1.34 -0.68 13.34
CA MET A 123 -0.19 -1.47 12.92
C MET A 123 -0.08 -1.54 11.40
N LEU A 124 1.14 -1.71 10.89
CA LEU A 124 1.42 -2.27 9.57
C LEU A 124 1.36 -3.80 9.70
N PRO A 125 0.36 -4.48 9.12
CA PRO A 125 0.20 -5.92 9.31
C PRO A 125 1.39 -6.74 8.81
N ILE A 126 1.73 -6.58 7.52
CA ILE A 126 2.83 -7.31 6.88
C ILE A 126 3.69 -6.32 6.07
N SER A 127 5.01 -6.45 6.22
CA SER A 127 5.97 -5.81 5.31
C SER A 127 6.88 -6.87 4.69
N LEU A 128 7.13 -6.75 3.39
CA LEU A 128 8.15 -7.49 2.64
C LEU A 128 9.08 -6.47 1.98
N LEU A 129 10.37 -6.55 2.26
CA LEU A 129 11.32 -5.57 1.74
C LEU A 129 12.60 -6.24 1.23
N ARG A 130 13.18 -5.68 0.17
CA ARG A 130 14.48 -6.08 -0.39
C ARG A 130 14.57 -7.60 -0.62
N SER A 131 13.49 -8.19 -1.09
CA SER A 131 13.35 -9.63 -1.21
C SER A 131 13.14 -10.08 -2.66
N GLU A 132 13.54 -11.31 -2.98
CA GLU A 132 13.52 -11.86 -4.33
C GLU A 132 12.77 -13.19 -4.38
N ASN A 133 11.94 -13.39 -5.40
CA ASN A 133 11.14 -14.60 -5.61
C ASN A 133 10.34 -15.04 -4.37
N CYS A 134 9.50 -14.14 -3.87
CA CYS A 134 8.73 -14.35 -2.66
C CYS A 134 7.23 -14.60 -2.92
N VAL A 135 6.62 -15.45 -2.10
CA VAL A 135 5.19 -15.79 -2.18
C VAL A 135 4.49 -15.55 -0.85
N LEU A 136 3.42 -14.77 -0.84
CA LEU A 136 2.49 -14.66 0.29
C LEU A 136 1.18 -15.31 -0.13
N LYS A 137 0.71 -16.34 0.59
CA LYS A 137 -0.49 -17.07 0.16
C LYS A 137 -1.38 -17.59 1.27
N ASN A 138 -2.67 -17.74 0.95
CA ASN A 138 -3.67 -18.43 1.76
C ASN A 138 -3.85 -17.85 3.18
N PHE A 139 -4.05 -16.54 3.31
CA PHE A 139 -4.43 -15.94 4.60
C PHE A 139 -5.37 -14.75 4.41
N SER A 140 -5.99 -14.33 5.49
CA SER A 140 -6.68 -13.05 5.57
C SER A 140 -6.04 -12.11 6.60
N ILE A 141 -6.20 -10.81 6.40
CA ILE A 141 -5.82 -9.73 7.31
C ILE A 141 -7.10 -9.00 7.74
N ASP A 142 -7.27 -8.77 9.03
CA ASP A 142 -8.31 -7.90 9.55
C ASP A 142 -7.86 -7.20 10.84
N PHE A 143 -8.61 -6.21 11.29
CA PHE A 143 -8.41 -5.56 12.59
C PHE A 143 -9.59 -5.87 13.51
N GLU A 144 -9.29 -6.17 14.77
CA GLU A 144 -10.32 -6.42 15.80
C GLU A 144 -11.24 -5.20 15.96
N ASN A 145 -10.65 -4.00 15.87
CA ASN A 145 -11.34 -2.73 15.96
C ASN A 145 -10.96 -1.85 14.75
N PRO A 146 -11.80 -1.84 13.69
CA PRO A 146 -11.61 -0.97 12.54
C PRO A 146 -11.68 0.51 12.92
N HIS A 147 -10.88 1.35 12.24
CA HIS A 147 -10.80 2.78 12.52
C HIS A 147 -11.86 3.61 11.77
N ILE A 148 -12.43 3.06 10.69
CA ILE A 148 -13.63 3.60 10.05
C ILE A 148 -14.82 3.35 10.97
N THR A 149 -15.64 4.38 11.15
CA THR A 149 -16.83 4.34 11.98
C THR A 149 -18.08 4.15 11.14
N GLN A 150 -18.99 3.28 11.58
CA GLN A 150 -20.28 3.10 10.92
C GLN A 150 -21.41 3.68 11.74
N ILE A 151 -22.29 4.46 11.10
CA ILE A 151 -23.53 4.95 11.68
C ILE A 151 -24.70 4.60 10.76
N GLN A 152 -25.92 4.57 11.31
CA GLN A 152 -27.15 4.44 10.54
C GLN A 152 -28.06 5.65 10.80
N ILE A 153 -28.58 6.25 9.74
CA ILE A 153 -29.54 7.35 9.85
C ILE A 153 -30.88 6.80 10.39
N ILE A 154 -31.37 7.39 11.47
CA ILE A 154 -32.65 7.04 12.09
C ILE A 154 -33.74 8.01 11.65
N ASP A 155 -33.42 9.30 11.62
CA ASP A 155 -34.34 10.36 11.23
C ASP A 155 -33.54 11.54 10.65
N ASN A 156 -34.15 12.29 9.73
CA ASN A 156 -33.55 13.47 9.13
C ASN A 156 -34.65 14.42 8.68
N SER A 157 -34.74 15.59 9.32
CA SER A 157 -35.76 16.59 9.01
C SER A 157 -35.21 18.02 8.94
N PRO A 158 -35.86 18.91 8.18
CA PRO A 158 -35.51 20.33 8.16
C PRO A 158 -35.57 20.99 9.54
N GLU A 159 -36.43 20.54 10.45
CA GLU A 159 -36.65 21.15 11.77
C GLU A 159 -35.66 20.63 12.81
N ASN A 160 -35.40 19.32 12.81
CA ASN A 160 -34.67 18.63 13.89
C ASN A 160 -33.26 18.17 13.48
N GLY A 161 -32.88 18.34 12.22
CA GLY A 161 -31.60 17.88 11.69
C GLY A 161 -31.53 16.36 11.59
N THR A 162 -30.32 15.81 11.65
CA THR A 162 -30.06 14.38 11.45
C THR A 162 -29.83 13.67 12.78
N THR A 163 -30.65 12.65 13.05
CA THR A 163 -30.45 11.69 14.14
C THR A 163 -29.90 10.39 13.56
N TYR A 164 -28.82 9.87 14.14
CA TYR A 164 -28.19 8.63 13.73
C TYR A 164 -27.87 7.73 14.91
N GLU A 165 -27.78 6.43 14.65
CA GLU A 165 -27.39 5.40 15.60
C GLU A 165 -25.99 4.89 15.28
N VAL A 166 -25.11 4.82 16.28
CA VAL A 166 -23.73 4.35 16.13
C VAL A 166 -23.71 2.82 16.14
N ALA A 167 -23.04 2.19 15.18
CA ALA A 167 -23.02 0.72 15.04
C ALA A 167 -22.49 0.01 16.30
N PRO A 168 -23.06 -1.13 16.75
CA PRO A 168 -22.82 -1.69 18.09
C PRO A 168 -21.35 -1.94 18.48
N TRP A 169 -20.50 -2.27 17.51
CA TRP A 169 -19.07 -2.56 17.72
C TRP A 169 -18.16 -1.32 17.76
N VAL A 170 -18.72 -0.12 17.57
CA VAL A 170 -17.96 1.12 17.63
C VAL A 170 -17.98 1.67 19.05
N ASP A 171 -16.81 1.77 19.65
CA ASP A 171 -16.59 2.52 20.89
C ASP A 171 -16.46 4.01 20.58
N TYR A 172 -17.18 4.82 21.35
CA TYR A 172 -17.24 6.26 21.12
C TYR A 172 -17.48 7.04 22.42
N ARG A 173 -17.22 8.35 22.35
CA ARG A 173 -17.72 9.32 23.32
C ARG A 173 -18.13 10.61 22.62
N VAL A 174 -18.99 11.38 23.29
CA VAL A 174 -19.21 12.79 22.94
C VAL A 174 -18.35 13.64 23.88
N SER A 175 -17.45 14.43 23.32
CA SER A 175 -16.54 15.28 24.10
C SER A 175 -17.29 16.43 24.78
N LYS A 176 -16.63 17.13 25.71
CA LYS A 176 -17.19 18.33 26.37
C LYS A 176 -17.54 19.43 25.38
N ASP A 177 -16.86 19.48 24.24
CA ASP A 177 -17.08 20.45 23.17
C ASP A 177 -18.12 19.97 22.15
N SER A 178 -18.92 18.95 22.50
CA SER A 178 -19.97 18.37 21.64
C SER A 178 -19.44 17.80 20.32
N VAL A 179 -18.30 17.12 20.37
CA VAL A 179 -17.67 16.44 19.23
C VAL A 179 -17.80 14.93 19.40
N PHE A 180 -18.15 14.23 18.31
CA PHE A 180 -18.15 12.78 18.25
C PHE A 180 -16.72 12.27 18.04
N GLU A 181 -16.25 11.46 19.01
CA GLU A 181 -14.92 10.86 19.02
C GLU A 181 -15.06 9.34 19.06
N THR A 182 -14.39 8.64 18.15
CA THR A 182 -14.29 7.18 18.18
C THR A 182 -12.98 6.74 18.79
N LEU A 183 -13.01 5.61 19.48
CA LEU A 183 -11.96 5.18 20.40
C LEU A 183 -11.54 3.76 20.05
N GLY A 184 -10.25 3.47 20.25
CA GLY A 184 -9.70 2.12 20.22
C GLY A 184 -8.38 2.05 20.99
N ASP A 185 -7.72 0.90 20.94
CA ASP A 185 -6.44 0.70 21.64
C ASP A 185 -5.34 1.58 21.03
N GLY A 186 -4.89 2.58 21.78
CA GLY A 186 -3.84 3.50 21.36
C GLY A 186 -4.25 4.58 20.35
N TRP A 187 -5.54 4.71 20.02
CA TRP A 187 -6.01 5.71 19.05
C TRP A 187 -7.36 6.33 19.40
N MET A 188 -7.56 7.56 18.92
CA MET A 188 -8.83 8.28 18.92
C MET A 188 -8.96 9.04 17.60
N LEU A 189 -10.15 9.03 17.02
CA LEU A 189 -10.42 9.74 15.77
C LEU A 189 -11.64 10.66 15.90
N ARG A 190 -11.59 11.77 15.17
CA ARG A 190 -12.71 12.68 14.93
C ARG A 190 -13.02 12.62 13.44
N PRO A 191 -14.03 11.84 13.01
CA PRO A 191 -14.38 11.80 11.59
C PRO A 191 -14.84 13.17 11.11
N SER A 192 -14.62 13.45 9.83
CA SER A 192 -15.02 14.72 9.17
C SER A 192 -15.68 14.49 7.81
N SER A 193 -15.66 13.26 7.32
CA SER A 193 -16.27 12.87 6.06
C SER A 193 -16.87 11.46 6.15
N GLY A 194 -17.67 11.05 5.17
CA GLY A 194 -18.12 9.67 5.06
C GLY A 194 -18.75 9.33 3.71
N ILE A 195 -18.94 8.03 3.49
CA ILE A 195 -19.62 7.49 2.31
C ILE A 195 -20.94 6.87 2.75
N ALA A 196 -22.02 7.24 2.09
CA ALA A 196 -23.36 6.71 2.34
C ALA A 196 -23.63 5.47 1.48
N PHE A 197 -24.26 4.49 2.10
CA PHE A 197 -24.69 3.25 1.50
C PHE A 197 -26.17 2.97 1.78
N GLU A 198 -26.82 2.38 0.80
CA GLU A 198 -28.18 1.85 0.92
C GLU A 198 -28.21 0.64 1.87
N ALA A 199 -29.15 0.62 2.81
CA ALA A 199 -29.19 -0.36 3.91
C ALA A 199 -29.36 -1.83 3.50
N LYS A 200 -29.93 -2.10 2.32
CA LYS A 200 -30.26 -3.47 1.88
C LYS A 200 -29.31 -3.97 0.80
N SER A 201 -29.12 -3.17 -0.24
CA SER A 201 -28.26 -3.50 -1.37
C SER A 201 -26.78 -3.31 -1.06
N ARG A 202 -26.46 -2.46 -0.07
CA ARG A 202 -25.10 -1.98 0.23
C ARG A 202 -24.45 -1.20 -0.92
N HIS A 203 -25.24 -0.73 -1.89
CA HIS A 203 -24.75 0.17 -2.92
C HIS A 203 -24.49 1.55 -2.34
N ILE A 204 -23.51 2.25 -2.92
CA ILE A 204 -23.29 3.67 -2.60
C ILE A 204 -24.54 4.45 -2.98
N VAL A 205 -25.00 5.32 -2.09
CA VAL A 205 -26.19 6.14 -2.33
C VAL A 205 -25.93 7.06 -3.52
N TYR A 206 -26.87 7.08 -4.46
CA TYR A 206 -26.76 7.87 -5.67
C TYR A 206 -26.57 9.36 -5.36
N ASN A 207 -25.60 9.97 -6.05
CA ASN A 207 -25.32 11.40 -6.02
C ASN A 207 -25.01 11.97 -4.61
N THR A 208 -24.35 11.21 -3.72
CA THR A 208 -23.91 11.70 -2.41
C THR A 208 -22.48 12.27 -2.39
N SER A 209 -21.57 11.73 -3.22
CA SER A 209 -20.12 12.01 -3.16
C SER A 209 -19.54 11.81 -1.75
N ASP A 210 -18.35 12.36 -1.47
CA ASP A 210 -17.84 12.51 -0.11
C ASP A 210 -18.78 13.41 0.70
N LEU A 211 -19.46 12.83 1.70
CA LEU A 211 -20.28 13.60 2.62
C LEU A 211 -19.39 14.40 3.55
N HIS A 212 -19.75 15.65 3.80
CA HIS A 212 -19.19 16.39 4.93
C HIS A 212 -19.92 15.99 6.21
N TYR A 213 -19.18 15.47 7.20
CA TYR A 213 -19.70 15.24 8.54
C TYR A 213 -19.29 16.42 9.42
N PRO A 214 -20.22 17.29 9.83
CA PRO A 214 -19.90 18.57 10.48
C PRO A 214 -19.23 18.42 11.86
N ASN A 215 -19.33 17.23 12.47
CA ASN A 215 -18.73 16.80 13.74
C ASN A 215 -18.64 17.88 14.83
N LYS A 216 -19.72 18.62 15.01
CA LYS A 216 -19.92 19.66 16.02
C LYS A 216 -21.37 19.60 16.47
N GLU A 217 -21.64 20.16 17.64
CA GLU A 217 -23.00 20.24 18.19
C GLU A 217 -23.66 18.86 18.37
N VAL A 218 -22.84 17.81 18.56
CA VAL A 218 -23.32 16.44 18.70
C VAL A 218 -23.95 16.28 20.08
N VAL A 219 -25.22 15.88 20.11
CA VAL A 219 -25.97 15.63 21.36
C VAL A 219 -26.42 14.18 21.40
N GLN A 220 -26.21 13.52 22.54
CA GLN A 220 -26.77 12.18 22.77
C GLN A 220 -28.24 12.30 23.18
N VAL A 221 -29.13 11.70 22.38
CA VAL A 221 -30.59 11.77 22.57
C VAL A 221 -31.18 10.45 23.07
N ALA A 222 -30.48 9.33 22.87
CA ALA A 222 -30.80 8.02 23.46
C ALA A 222 -29.52 7.16 23.54
N PRO A 223 -29.53 5.96 24.14
CA PRO A 223 -28.41 5.03 24.04
C PRO A 223 -28.00 4.82 22.58
N ARG A 224 -26.73 5.07 22.25
CA ARG A 224 -26.14 5.01 20.90
C ARG A 224 -26.77 5.91 19.83
N ARG A 225 -27.77 6.74 20.17
CA ARG A 225 -28.40 7.69 19.24
C ARG A 225 -27.95 9.10 19.51
N LEU A 226 -27.38 9.71 18.47
CA LEU A 226 -26.84 11.06 18.49
C LEU A 226 -27.59 11.91 17.46
N ASN A 227 -27.68 13.21 17.73
CA ASN A 227 -28.31 14.18 16.84
C ASN A 227 -27.34 15.33 16.55
N ILE A 228 -27.37 15.81 15.30
CA ILE A 228 -26.76 17.07 14.90
C ILE A 228 -27.83 17.91 14.21
N LYS A 229 -28.33 18.93 14.90
CA LYS A 229 -29.43 19.77 14.41
C LYS A 229 -29.08 20.54 13.13
N SER A 230 -27.81 20.92 12.97
CA SER A 230 -27.30 21.65 11.80
C SER A 230 -27.02 20.74 10.60
N TRP A 231 -26.94 19.42 10.78
CA TRP A 231 -26.70 18.49 9.68
C TRP A 231 -28.02 18.14 8.99
N LYS A 232 -28.21 18.68 7.78
CA LYS A 232 -29.42 18.52 6.97
C LYS A 232 -29.03 18.20 5.54
N ASP A 233 -29.28 16.97 5.11
CA ASP A 233 -29.01 16.51 3.75
C ASP A 233 -30.14 15.57 3.31
N THR A 234 -31.01 16.03 2.41
CA THR A 234 -32.22 15.30 2.03
C THR A 234 -31.96 13.95 1.35
N ARG A 235 -30.72 13.68 0.93
CA ARG A 235 -30.29 12.39 0.38
C ARG A 235 -30.15 11.32 1.47
N LEU A 236 -29.97 11.73 2.74
CA LEU A 236 -29.78 10.84 3.88
C LEU A 236 -31.12 10.43 4.49
N VAL A 237 -31.82 9.51 3.83
CA VAL A 237 -33.09 8.95 4.30
C VAL A 237 -32.90 7.97 5.47
N PRO A 238 -33.94 7.73 6.31
CA PRO A 238 -33.88 6.71 7.36
C PRO A 238 -33.45 5.33 6.82
N GLY A 239 -32.55 4.69 7.54
CA GLY A 239 -31.94 3.41 7.18
C GLY A 239 -30.57 3.52 6.50
N THR A 240 -30.25 4.65 5.86
CA THR A 240 -28.94 4.87 5.20
C THR A 240 -27.79 4.60 6.17
N VAL A 241 -26.81 3.80 5.73
CA VAL A 241 -25.61 3.48 6.50
C VAL A 241 -24.48 4.37 6.03
N ILE A 242 -23.72 4.98 6.92
CA ILE A 242 -22.60 5.87 6.57
C ILE A 242 -21.32 5.34 7.19
N ALA A 243 -20.31 5.11 6.36
CA ALA A 243 -18.93 4.87 6.77
C ALA A 243 -18.24 6.22 6.98
N LEU A 244 -18.25 6.71 8.22
CA LEU A 244 -17.55 7.92 8.66
C LEU A 244 -16.05 7.66 8.82
N ARG A 245 -15.24 8.58 8.30
CA ARG A 245 -13.80 8.43 8.21
C ARG A 245 -13.04 9.74 8.45
N THR A 246 -11.75 9.61 8.68
CA THR A 246 -10.77 10.71 8.56
C THR A 246 -10.05 10.61 7.21
N TYR A 247 -8.98 11.37 6.98
CA TYR A 247 -8.10 11.21 5.81
C TYR A 247 -6.76 10.54 6.14
N PHE A 248 -6.53 10.17 7.41
CA PHE A 248 -5.29 9.53 7.82
C PHE A 248 -5.12 8.17 7.14
N ARG A 249 -3.87 7.89 6.76
CA ARG A 249 -3.38 6.66 6.12
C ARG A 249 -2.07 6.25 6.79
N PRO A 250 -2.06 5.88 8.08
CA PRO A 250 -0.84 5.56 8.80
C PRO A 250 -0.07 4.35 8.25
N ALA A 251 -0.75 3.30 7.78
CA ALA A 251 -0.09 2.11 7.23
C ALA A 251 -1.03 1.28 6.33
N PRO A 252 -0.52 0.68 5.24
CA PRO A 252 -1.27 -0.27 4.43
C PRO A 252 -1.43 -1.62 5.14
N GLY A 253 -2.28 -2.50 4.60
CA GLY A 253 -2.39 -3.90 5.02
C GLY A 253 -1.14 -4.71 4.68
N ILE A 254 -0.61 -4.54 3.48
CA ILE A 254 0.65 -5.14 3.04
C ILE A 254 1.53 -4.06 2.41
N PHE A 255 2.79 -3.99 2.83
CA PHE A 255 3.78 -3.09 2.26
C PHE A 255 4.90 -3.88 1.57
N LEU A 256 5.08 -3.65 0.27
CA LEU A 256 6.18 -4.20 -0.54
C LEU A 256 7.15 -3.07 -0.91
N SER A 257 8.45 -3.27 -0.73
CA SER A 257 9.44 -2.26 -1.12
C SER A 257 10.78 -2.85 -1.52
N HIS A 258 11.23 -2.51 -2.73
CA HIS A 258 12.47 -3.03 -3.33
C HIS A 258 12.46 -4.55 -3.53
N ASP A 259 11.28 -5.14 -3.76
CA ASP A 259 11.16 -6.56 -4.03
C ASP A 259 11.21 -6.87 -5.52
N THR A 260 11.66 -8.07 -5.88
CA THR A 260 11.66 -8.61 -7.24
C THR A 260 10.94 -9.95 -7.29
N ASP A 261 10.04 -10.13 -8.26
CA ASP A 261 9.27 -11.37 -8.48
C ASP A 261 8.42 -11.79 -7.27
N THR A 262 7.50 -10.90 -6.85
CA THR A 262 6.61 -11.13 -5.71
C THR A 262 5.23 -11.62 -6.15
N ARG A 263 4.73 -12.67 -5.48
CA ARG A 263 3.41 -13.27 -5.76
C ARG A 263 2.51 -13.27 -4.53
N LEU A 264 1.30 -12.73 -4.66
CA LEU A 264 0.26 -12.78 -3.63
C LEU A 264 -0.89 -13.65 -4.14
N LEU A 265 -1.08 -14.82 -3.52
CA LEU A 265 -1.99 -15.86 -4.02
C LEU A 265 -3.07 -16.16 -2.99
N ASN A 266 -4.35 -15.92 -3.34
CA ASN A 266 -5.48 -16.16 -2.44
C ASN A 266 -5.27 -15.49 -1.07
N VAL A 267 -5.03 -14.18 -1.08
CA VAL A 267 -4.85 -13.33 0.10
C VAL A 267 -6.01 -12.36 0.21
N LYS A 268 -6.61 -12.24 1.39
CA LYS A 268 -7.76 -11.35 1.62
C LYS A 268 -7.41 -10.26 2.62
N VAL A 269 -7.69 -9.00 2.31
CA VAL A 269 -7.62 -7.90 3.28
C VAL A 269 -9.04 -7.44 3.56
N HIS A 270 -9.52 -7.74 4.77
CA HIS A 270 -10.85 -7.32 5.21
C HIS A 270 -10.84 -5.88 5.73
N TYR A 271 -9.72 -5.43 6.28
CA TYR A 271 -9.55 -4.05 6.74
C TYR A 271 -8.07 -3.65 6.82
N ALA A 272 -7.79 -2.37 6.53
CA ALA A 272 -6.57 -1.67 6.89
C ALA A 272 -6.85 -0.17 7.06
N GLU A 273 -6.16 0.50 7.99
CA GLU A 273 -6.18 1.96 8.17
C GLU A 273 -5.22 2.65 7.18
N GLY A 274 -5.39 2.32 5.91
CA GLY A 274 -4.60 2.78 4.78
C GLY A 274 -5.07 2.03 3.55
N MET A 275 -4.14 1.72 2.65
CA MET A 275 -4.41 0.90 1.47
C MET A 275 -4.40 -0.60 1.82
N GLY A 276 -5.03 -1.44 1.01
CA GLY A 276 -4.95 -2.90 1.19
C GLY A 276 -3.53 -3.43 0.92
N LEU A 277 -2.99 -3.05 -0.23
CA LEU A 277 -1.61 -3.32 -0.66
C LEU A 277 -0.99 -2.02 -1.19
N LEU A 278 0.21 -1.70 -0.70
CA LEU A 278 1.09 -0.74 -1.34
C LEU A 278 2.39 -1.43 -1.75
N ALA A 279 2.75 -1.29 -3.02
CA ALA A 279 4.07 -1.65 -3.52
C ALA A 279 4.80 -0.41 -4.02
N GLN A 280 6.06 -0.26 -3.63
CA GLN A 280 6.93 0.79 -4.17
C GLN A 280 8.29 0.25 -4.60
N LEU A 281 8.86 0.79 -5.68
CA LEU A 281 10.22 0.44 -6.12
C LEU A 281 10.42 -1.08 -6.32
N CYS A 282 9.35 -1.79 -6.71
CA CYS A 282 9.37 -3.23 -6.94
C CYS A 282 9.43 -3.57 -8.43
N GLU A 283 9.89 -4.78 -8.74
CA GLU A 283 9.91 -5.35 -10.08
C GLU A 283 9.12 -6.65 -10.12
N ASN A 284 8.20 -6.79 -11.08
CA ASN A 284 7.35 -7.97 -11.28
C ASN A 284 6.50 -8.37 -10.06
N ILE A 285 5.21 -8.01 -10.10
CA ILE A 285 4.25 -8.36 -9.05
C ILE A 285 3.08 -9.10 -9.68
N THR A 286 2.69 -10.24 -9.10
CA THR A 286 1.48 -10.96 -9.47
C THR A 286 0.54 -11.09 -8.27
N LEU A 287 -0.68 -10.60 -8.45
CA LEU A 287 -1.81 -10.81 -7.55
C LEU A 287 -2.78 -11.77 -8.25
N ASP A 288 -3.03 -12.93 -7.63
CA ASP A 288 -3.98 -13.92 -8.15
C ASP A 288 -4.94 -14.34 -7.04
N GLY A 289 -6.20 -13.91 -7.15
CA GLY A 289 -7.17 -14.05 -6.07
C GLY A 289 -6.89 -13.15 -4.86
N PHE A 290 -6.03 -12.13 -5.01
CA PHE A 290 -5.88 -11.09 -3.99
C PHE A 290 -7.16 -10.26 -3.93
N SER A 291 -7.75 -10.10 -2.75
CA SER A 291 -9.03 -9.43 -2.59
C SER A 291 -9.00 -8.43 -1.43
N VAL A 292 -9.65 -7.29 -1.63
CA VAL A 292 -10.00 -6.36 -0.55
C VAL A 292 -11.51 -6.40 -0.43
N CYS A 293 -12.01 -7.16 0.53
CA CYS A 293 -13.42 -7.55 0.55
C CYS A 293 -13.95 -7.78 1.95
N LEU A 294 -15.28 -7.73 2.09
CA LEU A 294 -15.93 -8.08 3.34
C LEU A 294 -15.71 -9.57 3.68
N LYS A 295 -15.86 -9.96 4.95
CA LYS A 295 -15.71 -11.37 5.38
C LYS A 295 -16.75 -12.32 4.78
N GLY A 296 -17.79 -11.78 4.16
CA GLY A 296 -18.91 -12.49 3.59
C GLY A 296 -20.21 -11.73 3.81
N ASN A 297 -21.34 -12.36 3.50
CA ASN A 297 -22.66 -11.73 3.58
C ASN A 297 -23.06 -11.32 5.01
N ASP A 298 -22.52 -12.02 6.01
CA ASP A 298 -22.79 -11.75 7.43
C ASP A 298 -21.87 -10.69 8.04
N ASP A 299 -20.88 -10.18 7.28
CA ASP A 299 -20.07 -9.07 7.74
C ASP A 299 -20.97 -7.83 7.91
N PRO A 300 -21.07 -7.25 9.12
CA PRO A 300 -21.96 -6.13 9.36
C PRO A 300 -21.40 -4.79 8.82
N ARG A 301 -20.14 -4.78 8.37
CA ARG A 301 -19.48 -3.61 7.80
C ARG A 301 -19.93 -3.35 6.36
N TYR A 302 -19.94 -2.07 6.01
CA TYR A 302 -20.18 -1.57 4.65
C TYR A 302 -18.90 -1.09 3.98
N PHE A 303 -17.76 -1.33 4.63
CA PHE A 303 -16.47 -0.81 4.22
C PHE A 303 -15.37 -1.85 4.44
N THR A 304 -14.27 -1.65 3.71
CA THR A 304 -13.00 -2.39 3.87
C THR A 304 -11.88 -1.40 4.18
N THR A 305 -11.01 -1.07 3.24
CA THR A 305 -9.82 -0.24 3.50
C THR A 305 -10.13 1.26 3.51
N GLN A 306 -9.37 2.00 4.31
CA GLN A 306 -9.45 3.46 4.46
C GLN A 306 -8.95 4.24 3.23
N ALA A 307 -8.22 3.56 2.34
CA ALA A 307 -7.80 4.05 1.04
C ALA A 307 -7.91 2.92 0.00
N ASP A 308 -7.09 2.98 -1.04
CA ASP A 308 -7.05 2.10 -2.20
C ASP A 308 -6.98 0.61 -1.82
N ALA A 309 -7.51 -0.27 -2.67
CA ALA A 309 -7.32 -1.70 -2.49
C ALA A 309 -5.88 -2.12 -2.83
N THR A 310 -5.35 -1.65 -3.97
CA THR A 310 -3.97 -1.90 -4.41
C THR A 310 -3.37 -0.64 -5.02
N HIS A 311 -2.09 -0.41 -4.76
CA HIS A 311 -1.42 0.81 -5.18
C HIS A 311 0.06 0.56 -5.46
N PHE A 312 0.55 1.04 -6.58
CA PHE A 312 1.87 0.75 -7.11
C PHE A 312 2.58 2.05 -7.50
N SER A 313 3.61 2.40 -6.73
CA SER A 313 4.33 3.68 -6.84
C SER A 313 5.78 3.46 -7.25
N GLY A 314 6.14 3.89 -8.46
CA GLY A 314 7.50 3.73 -9.00
C GLY A 314 7.92 2.27 -9.11
N CYS A 315 7.05 1.39 -9.60
CA CYS A 315 7.37 -0.02 -9.90
C CYS A 315 7.80 -0.20 -11.36
N LYS A 316 8.46 -1.31 -11.68
CA LYS A 316 8.86 -1.67 -13.06
C LYS A 316 8.57 -3.13 -13.40
N GLY A 317 8.89 -3.53 -14.63
CA GLY A 317 8.60 -4.88 -15.12
C GLY A 317 7.10 -5.02 -15.37
N LYS A 318 6.48 -6.06 -14.80
CA LYS A 318 5.06 -6.35 -15.03
C LYS A 318 4.24 -6.46 -13.73
N ILE A 319 3.15 -5.72 -13.66
CA ILE A 319 2.12 -5.86 -12.62
C ILE A 319 0.95 -6.65 -13.20
N ILE A 320 0.61 -7.77 -12.57
CA ILE A 320 -0.53 -8.60 -12.93
C ILE A 320 -1.46 -8.63 -11.72
N SER A 321 -2.72 -8.28 -11.92
CA SER A 321 -3.77 -8.41 -10.92
C SER A 321 -4.98 -9.09 -11.54
N ARG A 322 -5.29 -10.30 -11.05
CA ARG A 322 -6.37 -11.11 -11.60
C ARG A 322 -7.19 -11.87 -10.56
N ASN A 323 -8.41 -12.22 -10.94
CA ASN A 323 -9.34 -13.03 -10.15
C ASN A 323 -9.66 -12.43 -8.76
N GLY A 324 -9.47 -11.11 -8.59
CA GLY A 324 -9.65 -10.40 -7.33
C GLY A 324 -11.08 -9.88 -7.15
N LEU A 325 -11.49 -9.76 -5.87
CA LEU A 325 -12.67 -9.00 -5.47
C LEU A 325 -12.23 -7.75 -4.70
N TYR A 326 -12.57 -6.59 -5.24
CA TYR A 326 -12.28 -5.29 -4.65
C TYR A 326 -13.60 -4.57 -4.34
N GLU A 327 -13.97 -4.52 -3.06
CA GLU A 327 -15.25 -3.94 -2.65
C GLU A 327 -15.18 -3.13 -1.36
N GLY A 328 -16.00 -2.09 -1.28
CA GLY A 328 -16.23 -1.31 -0.06
C GLY A 328 -15.02 -0.49 0.42
N MET A 329 -13.93 -0.43 -0.34
CA MET A 329 -12.79 0.40 0.01
C MET A 329 -13.11 1.88 -0.20
N MET A 330 -12.36 2.74 0.49
CA MET A 330 -12.54 4.18 0.45
C MET A 330 -11.68 4.87 -0.61
N ASP A 331 -10.99 4.12 -1.48
CA ASP A 331 -10.39 4.67 -2.71
C ASP A 331 -10.33 3.63 -3.85
N ASP A 332 -9.49 3.85 -4.85
CA ASP A 332 -9.46 3.05 -6.08
C ASP A 332 -9.11 1.57 -5.85
N ALA A 333 -9.54 0.67 -6.75
CA ALA A 333 -9.15 -0.74 -6.68
C ALA A 333 -7.69 -0.95 -7.04
N ILE A 334 -7.20 -0.21 -8.03
CA ILE A 334 -5.83 -0.22 -8.47
C ILE A 334 -5.41 1.19 -8.89
N ASN A 335 -4.26 1.64 -8.40
CA ASN A 335 -3.55 2.81 -8.92
C ASN A 335 -2.11 2.43 -9.27
N VAL A 336 -1.67 2.75 -10.49
CA VAL A 336 -0.30 2.48 -10.98
C VAL A 336 0.30 3.76 -11.53
N HIS A 337 1.34 4.26 -10.88
CA HIS A 337 2.02 5.49 -11.27
C HIS A 337 3.50 5.52 -10.85
N GLY A 338 4.28 6.45 -11.39
CA GLY A 338 5.53 6.91 -10.77
C GLY A 338 5.30 8.22 -10.00
N THR A 339 6.35 8.82 -9.44
CA THR A 339 6.24 10.17 -8.82
C THR A 339 7.10 11.19 -9.58
N TYR A 340 6.51 12.32 -9.97
CA TYR A 340 7.27 13.45 -10.49
C TYR A 340 8.09 14.10 -9.37
N LEU A 341 9.36 14.44 -9.63
CA LEU A 341 10.06 15.43 -8.83
C LEU A 341 9.87 16.82 -9.44
N LYS A 342 9.43 17.79 -8.63
CA LYS A 342 9.40 19.19 -9.06
C LYS A 342 10.81 19.74 -9.11
N VAL A 343 11.19 20.37 -10.21
CA VAL A 343 12.45 21.15 -10.29
C VAL A 343 12.34 22.36 -9.37
N VAL A 344 13.19 22.41 -8.35
CA VAL A 344 13.25 23.52 -7.39
C VAL A 344 14.50 24.37 -7.51
N LYS A 345 15.50 23.91 -8.27
CA LYS A 345 16.71 24.68 -8.60
C LYS A 345 17.43 24.09 -9.80
N ARG A 346 17.93 24.95 -10.70
CA ARG A 346 18.97 24.58 -11.67
C ARG A 346 20.35 24.92 -11.11
N VAL A 347 21.25 23.94 -11.01
CA VAL A 347 22.62 24.15 -10.50
C VAL A 347 23.56 24.55 -11.63
N ASP A 348 23.49 23.85 -12.76
CA ASP A 348 24.26 24.11 -13.97
C ASP A 348 23.49 23.63 -15.22
N ASP A 349 24.19 23.40 -16.34
CA ASP A 349 23.57 22.94 -17.59
C ASP A 349 23.10 21.48 -17.54
N ARG A 350 23.53 20.69 -16.54
CA ARG A 350 23.32 19.24 -16.44
C ARG A 350 22.81 18.77 -15.09
N THR A 351 22.74 19.65 -14.10
CA THR A 351 22.38 19.30 -12.72
C THR A 351 21.16 20.08 -12.26
N LEU A 352 20.13 19.35 -11.82
CA LEU A 352 18.91 19.90 -11.23
C LEU A 352 18.75 19.42 -9.79
N ILE A 353 18.10 20.23 -8.95
CA ILE A 353 17.54 19.77 -7.69
C ILE A 353 16.06 19.49 -7.90
N GLY A 354 15.66 18.24 -7.72
CA GLY A 354 14.28 17.78 -7.78
C GLY A 354 13.72 17.55 -6.37
N ARG A 355 12.45 17.88 -6.14
CA ARG A 355 11.78 17.72 -4.84
C ARG A 355 10.49 16.89 -4.95
N TYR A 356 10.31 15.96 -4.02
CA TYR A 356 9.01 15.34 -3.74
C TYR A 356 8.05 16.36 -3.11
N MET A 357 6.93 16.59 -3.77
CA MET A 357 6.01 17.67 -3.38
C MET A 357 4.91 17.23 -2.41
N HIS A 358 4.28 16.08 -2.68
CA HIS A 358 3.16 15.63 -1.86
C HIS A 358 3.64 15.07 -0.51
N ASP A 359 2.99 15.46 0.59
CA ASP A 359 3.42 15.12 1.96
C ASP A 359 3.33 13.63 2.31
N GLN A 360 2.68 12.85 1.45
CA GLN A 360 2.58 11.40 1.58
C GLN A 360 3.47 10.63 0.60
N ALA A 361 4.26 11.27 -0.27
CA ALA A 361 5.04 10.60 -1.31
C ALA A 361 6.53 11.02 -1.31
N TRP A 362 7.22 10.83 -0.18
CA TRP A 362 8.65 11.18 -0.02
C TRP A 362 9.37 10.26 0.97
N GLY A 363 10.70 10.40 1.03
CA GLY A 363 11.54 9.72 2.01
C GLY A 363 12.12 8.38 1.56
N PHE A 364 12.04 8.08 0.26
CA PHE A 364 12.58 6.88 -0.37
C PHE A 364 13.25 7.23 -1.71
N GLU A 365 13.99 6.28 -2.27
CA GLU A 365 14.72 6.43 -3.55
C GLU A 365 13.78 6.89 -4.68
N TRP A 366 14.25 7.78 -5.55
CA TRP A 366 13.49 8.22 -6.73
C TRP A 366 14.02 7.63 -8.05
N GLY A 367 15.32 7.42 -8.15
CA GLY A 367 15.97 6.90 -9.35
C GLY A 367 17.42 6.53 -9.11
N ARG A 368 18.04 5.91 -10.11
CA ARG A 368 19.40 5.36 -10.09
C ARG A 368 20.20 5.85 -11.27
N THR A 369 21.53 5.81 -11.14
CA THR A 369 22.43 5.97 -12.29
C THR A 369 22.06 4.99 -13.40
N GLY A 370 21.91 5.50 -14.62
CA GLY A 370 21.46 4.75 -15.78
C GLY A 370 19.96 4.87 -16.07
N ASP A 371 19.14 5.30 -15.11
CA ASP A 371 17.71 5.46 -15.34
C ASP A 371 17.43 6.52 -16.42
N GLU A 372 16.55 6.17 -17.35
CA GLU A 372 15.99 7.08 -18.36
C GLU A 372 14.98 8.03 -17.72
N VAL A 373 15.06 9.31 -18.09
CA VAL A 373 14.18 10.37 -17.59
C VAL A 373 13.66 11.27 -18.70
N GLN A 374 12.55 11.95 -18.43
CA GLN A 374 12.05 13.04 -19.26
C GLN A 374 11.57 14.21 -18.40
N PHE A 375 11.32 15.36 -19.04
CA PHE A 375 10.92 16.59 -18.37
C PHE A 375 9.57 17.06 -18.89
N ILE A 376 8.78 17.65 -18.00
CA ILE A 376 7.41 18.09 -18.29
C ILE A 376 7.17 19.50 -17.76
N ARG A 377 6.39 20.30 -18.49
CA ARG A 377 5.86 21.56 -17.99
C ARG A 377 4.62 21.29 -17.12
N SER A 378 4.67 21.65 -15.84
CA SER A 378 3.61 21.31 -14.88
C SER A 378 2.24 21.92 -15.21
N SER A 379 2.21 23.06 -15.92
CA SER A 379 0.97 23.76 -16.27
C SER A 379 0.21 23.17 -17.45
N THR A 380 0.92 22.56 -18.41
CA THR A 380 0.32 22.02 -19.65
C THR A 380 0.44 20.51 -19.77
N MET A 381 1.26 19.88 -18.92
CA MET A 381 1.63 18.46 -19.00
C MET A 381 2.33 18.08 -20.32
N GLU A 382 2.92 19.05 -21.01
CA GLU A 382 3.68 18.83 -22.25
C GLU A 382 5.14 18.50 -21.95
N LEU A 383 5.70 17.59 -22.74
CA LEU A 383 7.12 17.28 -22.71
C LEU A 383 7.95 18.50 -23.13
N ILE A 384 9.10 18.68 -22.50
CA ILE A 384 10.06 19.74 -22.84
C ILE A 384 11.48 19.18 -22.88
N GLY A 385 12.24 19.59 -23.89
CA GLY A 385 13.57 19.06 -24.15
C GLY A 385 13.56 17.61 -24.62
N GLU A 386 14.74 17.00 -24.59
CA GLU A 386 14.96 15.61 -25.00
C GLU A 386 14.98 14.66 -23.78
N GLN A 387 14.72 13.38 -24.03
CA GLN A 387 14.96 12.33 -23.04
C GLN A 387 16.43 12.28 -22.65
N ASN A 388 16.69 11.92 -21.40
CA ASN A 388 18.05 11.91 -20.83
C ASN A 388 18.25 10.69 -19.92
N SER A 389 19.45 10.54 -19.36
CA SER A 389 19.72 9.52 -18.34
C SER A 389 20.46 10.11 -17.15
N ILE A 390 20.17 9.58 -15.96
CA ILE A 390 20.86 9.96 -14.73
C ILE A 390 22.30 9.42 -14.75
N THR A 391 23.30 10.27 -14.50
CA THR A 391 24.70 9.86 -14.26
C THR A 391 25.07 9.84 -12.79
N ASP A 392 24.49 10.75 -11.99
CA ASP A 392 24.66 10.80 -10.54
C ASP A 392 23.34 11.27 -9.90
N ILE A 393 22.99 10.66 -8.76
CA ILE A 393 21.86 11.08 -7.96
C ILE A 393 22.18 10.89 -6.48
N ARG A 394 21.94 11.92 -5.68
CA ARG A 394 22.16 11.89 -4.23
C ARG A 394 21.15 12.76 -3.48
N PRO A 395 20.84 12.42 -2.22
CA PRO A 395 20.09 13.30 -1.34
C PRO A 395 20.70 14.70 -1.30
N TYR A 396 19.85 15.73 -1.28
CA TYR A 396 20.26 17.14 -1.24
C TYR A 396 19.89 17.81 0.08
N ASP A 397 18.77 17.43 0.70
CA ASP A 397 18.29 17.98 1.97
C ASP A 397 18.63 17.10 3.20
N LYS A 398 19.23 15.94 2.96
CA LYS A 398 19.62 14.94 3.96
C LYS A 398 20.97 14.31 3.64
N GLU A 399 21.56 13.61 4.61
CA GLU A 399 22.76 12.80 4.39
C GLU A 399 22.42 11.48 3.68
N ASP A 400 21.29 10.87 4.04
CA ASP A 400 20.81 9.60 3.50
C ASP A 400 19.51 9.76 2.70
N ILE A 401 19.23 8.78 1.84
CA ILE A 401 17.99 8.70 1.04
C ILE A 401 16.75 8.61 1.94
N GLN A 402 16.89 7.91 3.07
CA GLN A 402 15.81 7.71 4.02
C GLN A 402 15.35 9.05 4.60
N GLY A 403 14.10 9.42 4.30
CA GLY A 403 13.54 10.71 4.72
C GLY A 403 14.00 11.93 3.91
N ALA A 404 14.73 11.74 2.80
CA ALA A 404 15.04 12.81 1.87
C ALA A 404 13.78 13.26 1.10
N ARG A 405 13.64 14.57 0.92
CA ARG A 405 12.64 15.15 0.01
C ARG A 405 13.26 15.69 -1.27
N GLU A 406 14.55 16.01 -1.25
CA GLU A 406 15.25 16.64 -2.36
C GLU A 406 16.43 15.79 -2.82
N PHE A 407 16.61 15.74 -4.14
CA PHE A 407 17.71 15.03 -4.78
C PHE A 407 18.45 15.97 -5.72
N SER A 408 19.78 15.96 -5.64
CA SER A 408 20.66 16.52 -6.66
C SER A 408 20.83 15.46 -7.73
N ILE A 409 20.44 15.78 -8.97
CA ILE A 409 20.41 14.85 -10.09
C ILE A 409 21.24 15.43 -11.22
N THR A 410 22.31 14.73 -11.60
CA THR A 410 23.14 15.09 -12.75
C THR A 410 22.80 14.17 -13.92
N PHE A 411 22.63 14.77 -15.09
CA PHE A 411 22.22 14.10 -16.32
C PHE A 411 23.37 13.98 -17.32
N ARG A 412 23.29 12.95 -18.17
CA ARG A 412 24.30 12.65 -19.20
C ARG A 412 24.39 13.71 -20.28
N ASP A 413 23.28 14.33 -20.65
CA ASP A 413 23.21 15.39 -21.66
C ASP A 413 22.71 16.71 -21.02
N PRO A 414 23.01 17.90 -21.58
CA PRO A 414 22.50 19.16 -21.03
C PRO A 414 20.96 19.21 -21.03
N VAL A 415 20.36 19.77 -19.98
CA VAL A 415 18.91 19.96 -19.89
C VAL A 415 18.47 21.23 -20.63
N ASP A 416 17.26 21.21 -21.19
CA ASP A 416 16.70 22.34 -21.94
C ASP A 416 16.86 23.67 -21.15
N PRO A 417 17.40 24.74 -21.75
CA PRO A 417 17.62 26.03 -21.08
C PRO A 417 16.37 26.63 -20.41
N ALA A 418 15.16 26.28 -20.87
CA ALA A 418 13.91 26.74 -20.30
C ALA A 418 13.57 26.08 -18.94
N ILE A 419 14.15 24.91 -18.64
CA ILE A 419 13.91 24.20 -17.37
C ILE A 419 14.66 24.92 -16.25
N ASN A 420 13.89 25.46 -15.29
CA ASN A 420 14.36 26.19 -14.12
C ASN A 420 13.32 26.18 -12.99
N GLU A 421 13.62 26.80 -11.86
CA GLU A 421 12.73 26.84 -10.68
C GLU A 421 11.47 27.72 -10.84
N GLU A 422 11.41 28.61 -11.82
CA GLU A 422 10.39 29.67 -11.89
C GLU A 422 9.06 29.19 -12.50
N ASN A 423 9.10 28.36 -13.54
CA ASN A 423 7.94 28.06 -14.40
C ASN A 423 7.26 26.72 -14.13
N GLY A 424 7.66 26.01 -13.07
CA GLY A 424 7.10 24.72 -12.67
C GLY A 424 7.39 23.62 -13.70
N PHE A 425 8.41 22.82 -13.42
CA PHE A 425 8.74 21.64 -14.22
C PHE A 425 8.78 20.39 -13.35
N GLY A 426 8.40 19.28 -13.94
CA GLY A 426 8.54 17.95 -13.36
C GLY A 426 9.66 17.17 -14.05
N ILE A 427 10.31 16.30 -13.29
CA ILE A 427 11.21 15.26 -13.77
C ILE A 427 10.47 13.93 -13.59
N GLU A 428 10.35 13.15 -14.67
CA GLU A 428 9.74 11.82 -14.69
C GLU A 428 10.79 10.76 -14.94
N ASN A 429 10.74 9.69 -14.16
CA ASN A 429 11.59 8.52 -14.34
C ASN A 429 10.85 7.48 -15.19
N LEU A 430 11.37 7.23 -16.40
CA LEU A 430 10.78 6.32 -17.38
C LEU A 430 11.16 4.85 -17.15
N THR A 431 12.21 4.62 -16.36
CA THR A 431 12.71 3.27 -16.03
C THR A 431 11.77 2.58 -15.04
N TRP A 432 11.27 3.35 -14.07
CA TRP A 432 10.32 2.89 -13.05
C TRP A 432 8.88 3.03 -13.50
N THR A 433 8.59 2.46 -14.67
CA THR A 433 7.25 2.38 -15.25
C THR A 433 6.93 0.93 -15.62
N PRO A 434 5.83 0.34 -15.13
CA PRO A 434 5.52 -1.06 -15.35
C PRO A 434 4.50 -1.25 -16.49
N GLU A 435 4.56 -2.40 -17.17
CA GLU A 435 3.41 -2.96 -17.87
C GLU A 435 2.34 -3.41 -16.87
N VAL A 436 1.07 -3.32 -17.25
CA VAL A 436 -0.06 -3.67 -16.37
C VAL A 436 -1.01 -4.63 -17.06
N VAL A 437 -1.42 -5.69 -16.33
CA VAL A 437 -2.54 -6.56 -16.68
C VAL A 437 -3.51 -6.57 -15.49
N PHE A 438 -4.71 -6.03 -15.70
CA PHE A 438 -5.81 -6.05 -14.76
C PHE A 438 -6.93 -6.88 -15.38
N ALA A 439 -7.10 -8.13 -14.95
CA ALA A 439 -7.92 -9.12 -15.65
C ALA A 439 -8.89 -9.88 -14.74
N ASP A 440 -10.12 -10.12 -15.20
CA ASP A 440 -11.08 -11.00 -14.52
C ASP A 440 -11.40 -10.60 -13.05
N ASN A 441 -11.33 -9.31 -12.74
CA ASN A 441 -11.62 -8.79 -11.39
C ASN A 441 -13.05 -8.28 -11.26
N VAL A 442 -13.55 -8.24 -10.02
CA VAL A 442 -14.79 -7.54 -9.67
C VAL A 442 -14.44 -6.34 -8.80
N VAL A 443 -14.83 -5.15 -9.25
CA VAL A 443 -14.68 -3.88 -8.54
C VAL A 443 -16.05 -3.30 -8.25
N ARG A 444 -16.41 -3.13 -6.98
CA ARG A 444 -17.76 -2.64 -6.65
C ARG A 444 -17.91 -1.88 -5.35
N ASN A 445 -18.94 -1.04 -5.28
CA ASN A 445 -19.35 -0.33 -4.06
C ASN A 445 -18.22 0.43 -3.35
N ASN A 446 -17.20 0.88 -4.08
CA ASN A 446 -16.08 1.62 -3.53
C ASN A 446 -16.20 3.11 -3.83
N ARG A 447 -15.76 3.93 -2.87
CA ARG A 447 -15.19 5.24 -3.21
C ARG A 447 -13.79 4.95 -3.75
N ALA A 448 -13.23 5.58 -4.77
CA ALA A 448 -13.77 6.58 -5.67
C ALA A 448 -13.83 6.04 -7.11
N ARG A 449 -12.69 5.94 -7.81
CA ARG A 449 -12.63 5.36 -9.15
C ARG A 449 -12.54 3.83 -9.05
N GLY A 450 -12.76 3.13 -10.14
CA GLY A 450 -12.47 1.69 -10.21
C GLY A 450 -10.96 1.45 -10.34
N ALA A 451 -10.37 1.86 -11.46
CA ALA A 451 -8.95 1.75 -11.74
C ALA A 451 -8.37 3.12 -12.16
N LEU A 452 -7.16 3.41 -11.71
CA LEU A 452 -6.36 4.57 -12.10
C LEU A 452 -5.06 4.08 -12.75
N PHE A 453 -4.85 4.44 -14.01
CA PHE A 453 -3.62 4.08 -14.71
C PHE A 453 -2.86 5.32 -15.15
N SER A 454 -1.58 5.34 -14.78
CA SER A 454 -0.60 6.39 -15.06
C SER A 454 0.72 5.73 -15.42
N THR A 455 0.81 5.10 -16.59
CA THR A 455 2.05 4.46 -17.06
C THR A 455 2.18 4.58 -18.58
N PRO A 456 3.37 4.94 -19.11
CA PRO A 456 3.61 4.96 -20.55
C PRO A 456 3.73 3.58 -21.18
N ARG A 457 3.87 2.53 -20.36
CA ARG A 457 3.96 1.14 -20.84
C ARG A 457 2.57 0.56 -21.11
N LYS A 458 2.55 -0.62 -21.72
CA LYS A 458 1.32 -1.31 -22.10
C LYS A 458 0.46 -1.59 -20.86
N THR A 459 -0.80 -1.17 -20.92
CA THR A 459 -1.83 -1.47 -19.92
C THR A 459 -2.96 -2.24 -20.57
N VAL A 460 -3.31 -3.39 -20.01
CA VAL A 460 -4.44 -4.23 -20.44
C VAL A 460 -5.43 -4.33 -19.30
N ALA A 461 -6.66 -3.86 -19.52
CA ALA A 461 -7.79 -4.08 -18.64
C ALA A 461 -8.82 -4.98 -19.35
N GLU A 462 -8.87 -6.25 -18.98
CA GLU A 462 -9.71 -7.25 -19.66
C GLU A 462 -10.69 -7.95 -18.71
N ASN A 463 -11.92 -8.19 -19.14
CA ASN A 463 -12.90 -9.00 -18.40
C ASN A 463 -13.20 -8.56 -16.95
N ASN A 464 -12.99 -7.29 -16.63
CA ASN A 464 -13.32 -6.77 -15.30
C ASN A 464 -14.79 -6.34 -15.24
N LEU A 465 -15.45 -6.61 -14.10
CA LEU A 465 -16.74 -6.06 -13.75
C LEU A 465 -16.55 -4.83 -12.86
N PHE A 466 -17.03 -3.67 -13.31
CA PHE A 466 -17.15 -2.47 -12.48
C PHE A 466 -18.63 -2.25 -12.16
N ASP A 467 -18.99 -2.31 -10.88
CA ASP A 467 -20.38 -2.33 -10.43
C ASP A 467 -20.58 -1.35 -9.26
N HIS A 468 -21.29 -0.24 -9.47
CA HIS A 468 -21.54 0.79 -8.46
C HIS A 468 -20.27 1.39 -7.81
N THR A 469 -19.23 1.63 -8.60
CA THR A 469 -18.12 2.54 -8.22
C THR A 469 -18.66 3.97 -8.10
N SER A 470 -18.26 4.75 -7.09
CA SER A 470 -18.83 6.10 -6.91
C SER A 470 -18.38 7.10 -8.00
N GLY A 471 -17.24 6.84 -8.64
CA GLY A 471 -16.67 7.63 -9.72
C GLY A 471 -16.42 6.81 -10.98
N THR A 472 -15.48 7.27 -11.81
CA THR A 472 -15.14 6.64 -13.09
C THR A 472 -14.67 5.20 -12.91
N ALA A 473 -15.19 4.26 -13.72
CA ALA A 473 -14.73 2.87 -13.71
C ALA A 473 -13.22 2.75 -14.03
N ILE A 474 -12.75 3.41 -15.09
CA ILE A 474 -11.32 3.50 -15.43
C ILE A 474 -10.98 4.96 -15.70
N LEU A 475 -10.03 5.51 -14.96
CA LEU A 475 -9.50 6.85 -15.14
C LEU A 475 -8.04 6.75 -15.62
N LEU A 476 -7.73 7.43 -16.71
CA LEU A 476 -6.36 7.65 -17.17
C LEU A 476 -5.97 9.06 -16.74
N CYS A 477 -5.10 9.17 -15.75
CA CYS A 477 -4.75 10.46 -15.16
C CYS A 477 -3.29 10.47 -14.74
N GLY A 478 -2.80 11.64 -14.39
CA GLY A 478 -1.48 11.93 -13.87
C GLY A 478 -1.38 13.44 -13.83
N ASP A 479 -0.71 13.99 -12.83
CA ASP A 479 -0.56 15.43 -12.69
C ASP A 479 0.81 15.78 -12.15
N CYS A 480 1.25 17.01 -12.41
CA CYS A 480 2.48 17.57 -11.84
C CYS A 480 2.17 18.88 -11.10
N ASN A 481 0.98 19.00 -10.49
CA ASN A 481 0.51 20.23 -9.87
C ASN A 481 -0.37 20.04 -8.61
N GLY A 482 -0.66 18.79 -8.23
CA GLY A 482 -1.40 18.39 -7.03
C GLY A 482 -0.80 17.12 -6.42
N TRP A 483 -1.10 15.95 -7.01
CA TRP A 483 -0.59 14.66 -6.53
C TRP A 483 0.84 14.36 -6.96
N TYR A 484 1.32 14.96 -8.06
CA TYR A 484 2.63 14.69 -8.62
C TYR A 484 2.81 13.22 -9.06
N GLU A 485 1.72 12.57 -9.48
CA GLU A 485 1.73 11.20 -10.00
C GLU A 485 2.02 11.20 -11.50
N THR A 486 3.01 10.43 -11.92
CA THR A 486 3.52 10.42 -13.29
C THR A 486 3.18 9.15 -14.06
N GLY A 487 3.14 9.31 -15.39
CA GLY A 487 3.08 8.25 -16.37
C GLY A 487 2.01 8.53 -17.42
N ALA A 488 2.40 9.14 -18.54
CA ALA A 488 1.50 9.43 -19.63
C ALA A 488 1.05 8.14 -20.33
N CYS A 489 -0.22 7.77 -20.27
CA CYS A 489 -0.75 6.58 -20.94
C CYS A 489 -0.54 6.63 -22.46
N ARG A 490 0.22 5.67 -23.03
CA ARG A 490 0.50 5.59 -24.48
C ARG A 490 -0.12 4.38 -25.17
N ASN A 491 -0.34 3.28 -24.45
CA ASN A 491 -0.87 2.03 -24.99
C ASN A 491 -1.78 1.37 -23.97
N VAL A 492 -3.08 1.68 -24.05
CA VAL A 492 -4.10 1.15 -23.15
C VAL A 492 -5.12 0.36 -23.97
N ILE A 493 -5.34 -0.90 -23.57
CA ILE A 493 -6.29 -1.81 -24.20
C ILE A 493 -7.36 -2.16 -23.16
N ILE A 494 -8.61 -1.88 -23.47
CA ILE A 494 -9.77 -2.19 -22.61
C ILE A 494 -10.73 -3.07 -23.40
N HIS A 495 -10.95 -4.31 -22.95
CA HIS A 495 -11.77 -5.28 -23.69
C HIS A 495 -12.46 -6.32 -22.80
N LYS A 496 -13.29 -7.13 -23.46
CA LYS A 496 -13.91 -8.36 -22.92
C LYS A 496 -13.20 -9.60 -23.48
#